data_AF-A0A7W0LIA3-F1
#
_entry.id   AF-A0A7W0LIA3-F1
#
_cell.length_a   1.000
_cell.length_b   1.000
_cell.length_c   1.000
_cell.angle_alpha   90.00
_cell.angle_beta   90.00
_cell.angle_gamma   90.00
#
_symmetry.space_group_name_H-M   'P 1'
#
loop_
_entity.id
_entity.type
_entity.pdbx_description
1 polymer ?
#
loop_
_entity_poly.entity_id
_entity_poly.type
_entity_poly.pdbx_seq_one_letter_code
_entity_poly.pdbx_strand_id
1 'polypeptide(L)'
;MKRLFALRPSPAMVVACIALFVALGGVSYGVATGFIDSREIQDNTIRTRDLRNNEIRGVDIRNSTIRGADVALNTLGGVDILERKLGKVPSAATADTATAAGDASTLGGIGPSGFLRPDGSPFVALSPTADWGATGPTPPGYFVDPIGFVHLHGALRRITGTGNGARALTLLAAQPGAVKRLPAYAESNTPDAVKVAGVRIEPSGELFVNGVGNGDLVSLEGITYRAGD
;
A
#
# COMPACT_ATOMS: atom_id res chain seq x y z
N MET A 1 -106.43 -21.78 -22.92
CA MET A 1 -105.41 -21.20 -22.03
C MET A 1 -104.67 -22.35 -21.35
N LYS A 2 -103.43 -22.65 -21.76
CA LYS A 2 -102.63 -23.75 -21.21
C LYS A 2 -102.10 -23.36 -19.83
N ARG A 3 -102.47 -24.10 -18.79
CA ARG A 3 -101.93 -23.95 -17.42
C ARG A 3 -101.22 -25.25 -17.03
N LEU A 4 -99.89 -25.18 -16.96
CA LEU A 4 -98.94 -26.26 -16.68
C LEU A 4 -98.59 -26.27 -15.18
N PHE A 5 -99.28 -27.04 -14.34
CA PHE A 5 -98.83 -27.46 -12.99
C PHE A 5 -99.73 -28.65 -12.58
N ALA A 6 -99.29 -29.82 -12.11
CA ALA A 6 -98.04 -30.22 -11.53
C ALA A 6 -97.77 -31.70 -11.89
N LEU A 7 -96.65 -31.98 -12.56
CA LEU A 7 -96.12 -33.33 -12.66
C LEU A 7 -95.21 -33.53 -11.46
N ARG A 8 -95.55 -34.48 -10.59
CA ARG A 8 -94.59 -34.99 -9.61
C ARG A 8 -93.41 -35.53 -10.41
N PRO A 9 -92.19 -34.97 -10.29
CA PRO A 9 -91.04 -35.50 -11.01
C PRO A 9 -90.92 -36.98 -10.69
N SER A 10 -90.78 -37.82 -11.72
CA SER A 10 -90.64 -39.25 -11.50
C SER A 10 -89.39 -39.52 -10.67
N PRO A 11 -89.37 -40.56 -9.82
CA PRO A 11 -88.18 -40.92 -9.07
C PRO A 11 -86.92 -41.04 -9.94
N ALA A 12 -87.08 -41.51 -11.19
CA ALA A 12 -86.02 -41.57 -12.18
C ALA A 12 -85.46 -40.19 -12.57
N MET A 13 -86.31 -39.17 -12.71
CA MET A 13 -85.88 -37.80 -13.01
C MET A 13 -85.08 -37.20 -11.85
N VAL A 14 -85.48 -37.45 -10.60
CA VAL A 14 -84.76 -36.99 -9.41
C VAL A 14 -83.37 -37.62 -9.33
N VAL A 15 -83.29 -38.95 -9.53
CA VAL A 15 -82.00 -39.66 -9.55
C VAL A 15 -81.13 -39.18 -10.72
N ALA A 16 -81.70 -38.96 -11.90
CA ALA A 16 -80.96 -38.43 -13.05
C ALA A 16 -80.40 -37.03 -12.78
N CYS A 17 -81.16 -36.14 -12.13
CA CYS A 17 -80.67 -34.81 -11.75
C CYS A 17 -79.56 -34.87 -10.69
N ILE A 18 -79.65 -35.75 -9.69
CA ILE A 18 -78.60 -35.93 -8.68
C ILE A 18 -77.36 -36.54 -9.31
N ALA A 19 -77.52 -37.60 -10.11
CA ALA A 19 -76.41 -38.25 -10.81
C ALA A 19 -75.70 -37.27 -11.75
N LEU A 20 -76.46 -36.41 -12.46
CA LEU A 20 -75.89 -35.37 -13.30
C LEU A 20 -75.12 -34.33 -12.47
N PHE A 21 -75.66 -33.88 -11.34
CA PHE A 21 -74.96 -32.95 -10.44
C PHE A 21 -73.67 -33.55 -9.88
N VAL A 22 -73.68 -34.82 -9.47
CA VAL A 22 -72.50 -35.53 -8.96
C VAL A 22 -71.46 -35.78 -10.07
N ALA A 23 -71.91 -36.18 -11.27
CA ALA A 23 -71.04 -36.40 -12.42
C ALA A 23 -70.34 -35.11 -12.88
N LEU A 24 -71.03 -33.96 -12.79
CA LEU A 24 -70.45 -32.65 -13.10
C LEU A 24 -69.61 -32.09 -11.93
N GLY A 25 -69.96 -32.39 -10.68
CA GLY A 25 -69.27 -31.87 -9.49
C GLY A 25 -67.96 -32.57 -9.13
N GLY A 26 -67.80 -33.86 -9.50
CA GLY A 26 -66.66 -34.68 -9.08
C GLY A 26 -65.29 -34.21 -9.58
N VAL A 27 -65.21 -33.67 -10.80
CA VAL A 27 -63.95 -33.20 -11.41
C VAL A 27 -63.50 -31.83 -10.90
N SER A 28 -64.42 -31.02 -10.37
CA SER A 28 -64.13 -29.62 -9.98
C SER A 28 -63.69 -29.47 -8.52
N TYR A 29 -63.96 -30.45 -7.67
CA TYR A 29 -63.71 -30.31 -6.22
C TYR A 29 -62.22 -30.18 -5.88
N GLY A 30 -61.34 -30.93 -6.55
CA GLY A 30 -59.89 -30.85 -6.33
C GLY A 30 -59.30 -29.50 -6.76
N VAL A 31 -59.73 -28.99 -7.92
CA VAL A 31 -59.28 -27.70 -8.45
C VAL A 31 -59.83 -26.52 -7.62
N ALA A 32 -61.09 -26.60 -7.20
CA ALA A 32 -61.75 -25.51 -6.46
C ALA A 32 -61.28 -25.38 -5.00
N THR A 33 -60.72 -26.45 -4.42
CA THR A 33 -60.24 -26.45 -3.02
C THR A 33 -58.74 -26.13 -2.89
N GLY A 34 -58.05 -25.87 -4.00
CA GLY A 34 -56.64 -25.44 -4.00
C GLY A 34 -55.63 -26.59 -3.81
N PHE A 35 -56.06 -27.84 -3.94
CA PHE A 35 -55.18 -29.01 -3.87
C PHE A 35 -54.72 -29.41 -5.29
N ILE A 36 -53.74 -28.68 -5.82
CA ILE A 36 -52.95 -29.12 -6.97
C ILE A 36 -51.63 -29.67 -6.43
N ASP A 37 -51.34 -30.95 -6.66
CA ASP A 37 -50.10 -31.61 -6.28
C ASP A 37 -49.25 -31.87 -7.55
N SER A 38 -48.06 -32.44 -7.38
CA SER A 38 -47.11 -32.69 -8.47
C SER A 38 -47.64 -33.69 -9.51
N ARG A 39 -48.64 -34.51 -9.15
CA ARG A 39 -49.26 -35.51 -10.05
C ARG A 39 -50.17 -34.87 -11.09
N GLU A 40 -50.73 -33.70 -10.80
CA GLU A 40 -51.63 -32.97 -11.68
C GLU A 40 -50.88 -31.96 -12.58
N ILE A 41 -49.59 -31.71 -12.31
CA ILE A 41 -48.74 -30.82 -13.09
C ILE A 41 -47.88 -31.62 -14.05
N GLN A 42 -48.07 -31.42 -15.35
CA GLN A 42 -47.20 -32.02 -16.36
C GLN A 42 -45.86 -31.26 -16.44
N ASP A 43 -44.77 -31.99 -16.61
CA ASP A 43 -43.43 -31.42 -16.75
C ASP A 43 -43.35 -30.35 -17.86
N ASN A 44 -42.60 -29.28 -17.58
CA ASN A 44 -42.34 -28.17 -18.50
C ASN A 44 -43.60 -27.36 -18.92
N THR A 45 -44.73 -27.50 -18.21
CA THR A 45 -45.95 -26.75 -18.54
C THR A 45 -46.06 -25.39 -17.84
N ILE A 46 -45.38 -25.21 -16.70
CA ILE A 46 -45.36 -23.94 -15.95
C ILE A 46 -44.48 -22.92 -16.67
N ARG A 47 -45.05 -21.75 -16.96
CA ARG A 47 -44.37 -20.63 -17.63
C ARG A 47 -44.20 -19.46 -16.66
N THR A 48 -43.34 -18.50 -17.02
CA THR A 48 -43.10 -17.29 -16.21
C THR A 48 -44.38 -16.52 -15.88
N ARG A 49 -45.36 -16.47 -16.79
CA ARG A 49 -46.65 -15.78 -16.56
C ARG A 49 -47.54 -16.45 -15.52
N ASP A 50 -47.26 -17.71 -15.21
CA ASP A 50 -48.00 -18.48 -14.21
C ASP A 50 -47.42 -18.24 -12.80
N LEU A 51 -46.24 -17.61 -12.70
CA LEU A 51 -45.56 -17.26 -11.46
C LEU A 51 -45.74 -15.78 -11.13
N ARG A 52 -46.06 -15.48 -9.88
CA ARG A 52 -46.05 -14.09 -9.38
C ARG A 52 -44.62 -13.65 -9.08
N ASN A 53 -44.32 -12.38 -9.36
CA ASN A 53 -43.02 -11.80 -9.06
C ASN A 53 -42.68 -11.92 -7.56
N ASN A 54 -41.44 -12.30 -7.27
CA ASN A 54 -40.88 -12.45 -5.91
C ASN A 54 -41.53 -13.54 -5.03
N GLU A 55 -42.34 -14.45 -5.61
CA GLU A 55 -42.99 -15.50 -4.81
C GLU A 55 -42.07 -16.71 -4.56
N ILE A 56 -41.16 -17.02 -5.49
CA ILE A 56 -40.23 -18.14 -5.36
C ILE A 56 -39.14 -17.80 -4.34
N ARG A 57 -39.06 -18.57 -3.27
CA ARG A 57 -38.10 -18.41 -2.17
C ARG A 57 -36.99 -19.45 -2.28
N GLY A 58 -35.91 -19.25 -1.53
CA GLY A 58 -34.80 -20.22 -1.47
C GLY A 58 -35.22 -21.62 -1.02
N VAL A 59 -36.25 -21.75 -0.18
CA VAL A 59 -36.79 -23.06 0.26
C VAL A 59 -37.47 -23.84 -0.88
N ASP A 60 -37.96 -23.14 -1.90
CA ASP A 60 -38.61 -23.72 -3.06
C ASP A 60 -37.59 -24.23 -4.09
N ILE A 61 -36.31 -23.86 -3.93
CA ILE A 61 -35.22 -24.20 -4.84
C ILE A 61 -34.33 -25.27 -4.20
N ARG A 62 -34.16 -26.39 -4.90
CA ARG A 62 -33.22 -27.43 -4.46
C ARG A 62 -31.79 -26.91 -4.44
N ASN A 63 -31.05 -27.21 -3.37
CA ASN A 63 -29.64 -26.80 -3.24
C ASN A 63 -28.77 -27.28 -4.41
N SER A 64 -27.82 -26.44 -4.80
CA SER A 64 -26.79 -26.74 -5.81
C SER A 64 -27.31 -27.08 -7.21
N THR A 65 -28.50 -26.59 -7.57
CA THR A 65 -29.07 -26.80 -8.92
C THR A 65 -28.94 -25.59 -9.84
N ILE A 66 -28.93 -24.37 -9.28
CA ILE A 66 -28.81 -23.12 -10.05
C ILE A 66 -27.39 -23.00 -10.62
N ARG A 67 -27.30 -22.83 -11.94
CA ARG A 67 -26.06 -22.66 -12.70
C ARG A 67 -25.92 -21.21 -13.19
N GLY A 68 -24.73 -20.86 -13.67
CA GLY A 68 -24.50 -19.53 -14.26
C GLY A 68 -25.41 -19.20 -15.44
N ALA A 69 -25.89 -20.20 -16.19
CA ALA A 69 -26.84 -19.99 -17.29
C ALA A 69 -28.28 -19.66 -16.82
N ASP A 70 -28.61 -19.97 -15.57
CA ASP A 70 -29.92 -19.69 -14.98
C ASP A 70 -29.99 -18.25 -14.41
N VAL A 71 -28.84 -17.57 -14.33
CA VAL A 71 -28.70 -16.22 -13.77
C VAL A 71 -28.33 -15.26 -14.89
N ALA A 72 -29.01 -14.13 -14.95
CA ALA A 72 -28.68 -13.08 -15.91
C ALA A 72 -27.26 -12.52 -15.64
N LEU A 73 -26.54 -12.21 -16.71
CA LEU A 73 -25.17 -11.70 -16.59
C LEU A 73 -25.14 -10.35 -15.87
N ASN A 74 -24.18 -10.18 -14.97
CA ASN A 74 -23.92 -8.94 -14.23
C ASN A 74 -25.09 -8.44 -13.35
N THR A 75 -25.98 -9.33 -12.90
CA THR A 75 -27.11 -8.93 -12.04
C THR A 75 -26.88 -9.17 -10.55
N LEU A 76 -25.96 -10.06 -10.18
CA LEU A 76 -25.63 -10.31 -8.77
C LEU A 76 -24.61 -9.29 -8.28
N GLY A 77 -24.99 -8.49 -7.28
CA GLY A 77 -24.13 -7.50 -6.63
C GLY A 77 -23.70 -7.91 -5.22
N GLY A 78 -22.98 -7.02 -4.53
CA GLY A 78 -22.49 -7.29 -3.16
C GLY A 78 -23.60 -7.46 -2.13
N VAL A 79 -24.77 -6.87 -2.34
CA VAL A 79 -25.94 -7.11 -1.45
C VAL A 79 -26.50 -8.52 -1.57
N ASP A 80 -26.29 -9.19 -2.71
CA ASP A 80 -26.78 -10.55 -2.98
C ASP A 80 -25.79 -11.63 -2.53
N ILE A 81 -24.51 -11.27 -2.41
CA ILE A 81 -23.40 -12.19 -2.19
C ILE A 81 -22.77 -11.91 -0.83
N LEU A 82 -22.74 -12.89 0.05
CA LEU A 82 -22.01 -12.76 1.31
C LEU A 82 -20.49 -12.99 1.09
N GLU A 83 -19.75 -11.93 0.78
CA GLU A 83 -18.37 -12.00 0.27
C GLU A 83 -17.41 -12.67 1.24
N ARG A 84 -17.63 -12.52 2.56
CA ARG A 84 -16.82 -13.19 3.60
C ARG A 84 -16.87 -14.73 3.56
N LYS A 85 -17.87 -15.31 2.88
CA LYS A 85 -17.95 -16.77 2.69
C LYS A 85 -17.24 -17.25 1.43
N LEU A 86 -16.86 -16.33 0.54
CA LEU A 86 -16.12 -16.67 -0.67
C LEU A 86 -14.66 -16.93 -0.33
N GLY A 87 -14.08 -17.93 -0.99
CA GLY A 87 -12.63 -18.10 -1.00
C GLY A 87 -11.96 -16.95 -1.74
N LYS A 88 -10.68 -16.75 -1.43
CA LYS A 88 -9.86 -15.78 -2.13
C LYS A 88 -9.76 -16.11 -3.62
N VAL A 89 -9.90 -15.10 -4.47
CA VAL A 89 -9.74 -15.23 -5.93
C VAL A 89 -8.26 -15.52 -6.23
N PRO A 90 -7.89 -16.69 -6.79
CA PRO A 90 -6.48 -17.06 -6.95
C PRO A 90 -5.69 -16.11 -7.86
N SER A 91 -6.33 -15.53 -8.88
CA SER A 91 -5.71 -14.57 -9.79
C SER A 91 -5.48 -13.19 -9.16
N ALA A 92 -6.04 -12.90 -7.98
CA ALA A 92 -5.88 -11.64 -7.26
C ALA A 92 -4.67 -11.63 -6.31
N ALA A 93 -3.62 -12.41 -6.60
CA ALA A 93 -2.40 -12.48 -5.78
C ALA A 93 -1.69 -11.13 -5.63
N THR A 94 -1.80 -10.26 -6.64
CA THR A 94 -1.24 -8.90 -6.60
C THR A 94 -1.91 -8.00 -5.55
N ALA A 95 -3.18 -8.26 -5.21
CA ALA A 95 -3.91 -7.49 -4.20
C ALA A 95 -3.35 -7.72 -2.79
N ASP A 96 -2.83 -8.93 -2.50
CA ASP A 96 -2.22 -9.20 -1.19
C ASP A 96 -0.87 -8.51 -1.02
N THR A 97 -0.12 -8.44 -2.11
CA THR A 97 1.16 -7.74 -2.15
C THR A 97 0.99 -6.23 -2.15
N ALA A 98 -0.20 -5.69 -2.46
CA ALA A 98 -0.44 -4.24 -2.44
C ALA A 98 -0.37 -3.65 -1.02
N THR A 99 -0.71 -4.43 0.01
CA THR A 99 -0.50 -4.05 1.43
C THR A 99 0.96 -4.03 1.86
N ALA A 100 1.84 -4.63 1.06
CA ALA A 100 3.28 -4.64 1.23
C ALA A 100 3.92 -4.17 -0.07
N ALA A 101 3.74 -2.89 -0.43
CA ALA A 101 4.59 -2.32 -1.47
C ALA A 101 6.03 -2.66 -1.07
N GLY A 102 6.79 -3.34 -1.95
CA GLY A 102 8.12 -3.88 -1.60
C GLY A 102 9.08 -2.81 -1.07
N ASP A 103 8.76 -1.54 -1.32
CA ASP A 103 9.49 -0.36 -0.88
C ASP A 103 8.79 0.47 0.23
N ALA A 104 7.64 0.04 0.76
CA ALA A 104 6.92 0.80 1.80
C ALA A 104 7.76 1.00 3.08
N SER A 105 8.65 0.04 3.37
CA SER A 105 9.58 0.10 4.49
C SER A 105 11.03 0.34 4.07
N THR A 106 11.33 0.38 2.77
CA THR A 106 12.70 0.57 2.24
C THR A 106 12.68 1.33 0.91
N LEU A 107 13.42 2.42 0.76
CA LEU A 107 13.64 3.04 -0.55
C LEU A 107 14.84 2.37 -1.23
N GLY A 108 14.60 1.54 -2.26
CA GLY A 108 15.68 0.83 -2.96
C GLY A 108 16.43 -0.16 -2.07
N GLY A 109 15.72 -0.81 -1.14
CA GLY A 109 16.29 -1.76 -0.17
C GLY A 109 16.94 -1.11 1.06
N ILE A 110 16.97 0.22 1.15
CA ILE A 110 17.49 0.95 2.31
C ILE A 110 16.32 1.42 3.19
N GLY A 111 16.31 1.03 4.46
CA GLY A 111 15.29 1.49 5.41
C GLY A 111 15.38 3.01 5.67
N PRO A 112 14.31 3.68 6.14
CA PRO A 112 14.32 5.12 6.46
C PRO A 112 15.48 5.55 7.37
N SER A 113 15.89 4.68 8.31
CA SER A 113 17.05 4.90 9.19
C SER A 113 18.38 5.01 8.46
N GLY A 114 18.49 4.49 7.23
CA GLY A 114 19.65 4.68 6.36
C GLY A 114 19.69 6.04 5.66
N PHE A 115 18.61 6.82 5.68
CA PHE A 115 18.57 8.16 5.11
C PHE A 115 18.52 9.26 6.18
N LEU A 116 18.08 8.91 7.38
CA LEU A 116 18.17 9.79 8.54
C LEU A 116 19.62 9.78 9.04
N ARG A 117 20.18 10.93 9.44
CA ARG A 117 21.22 10.90 10.48
C ARG A 117 20.51 10.43 11.74
N PRO A 118 20.82 9.24 12.26
CA PRO A 118 20.26 8.83 13.53
C PRO A 118 20.82 9.81 14.56
N ASP A 119 19.94 10.61 15.15
CA ASP A 119 19.90 10.89 16.60
C ASP A 119 21.19 11.27 17.36
N GLY A 120 22.24 11.76 16.70
CA GLY A 120 23.49 12.09 17.37
C GLY A 120 24.51 10.94 17.41
N SER A 121 24.48 10.04 16.42
CA SER A 121 25.64 9.19 16.14
C SER A 121 26.91 10.06 16.04
N PRO A 122 27.98 9.74 16.80
CA PRO A 122 29.11 10.64 16.92
C PRO A 122 29.85 10.72 15.59
N PHE A 123 30.25 11.93 15.19
CA PHE A 123 31.26 12.09 14.16
C PHE A 123 32.49 11.26 14.56
N VAL A 124 33.09 10.58 13.58
CA VAL A 124 34.40 9.99 13.79
C VAL A 124 35.36 11.13 14.02
N ALA A 125 35.85 11.25 15.25
CA ALA A 125 36.69 12.36 15.67
C ALA A 125 38.01 12.35 14.88
N LEU A 126 38.40 13.53 14.40
CA LEU A 126 39.68 13.76 13.76
C LEU A 126 40.56 14.56 14.70
N SER A 127 41.81 14.11 14.87
CA SER A 127 42.78 14.82 15.71
C SER A 127 43.59 15.80 14.86
N PRO A 128 43.59 17.10 15.19
CA PRO A 128 44.46 18.07 14.53
C PRO A 128 45.95 17.73 14.70
N THR A 129 46.76 18.09 13.71
CA THR A 129 48.23 18.05 13.84
C THR A 129 48.74 19.22 14.68
N ALA A 130 50.04 19.24 15.01
CA ALA A 130 50.64 20.23 15.91
C ALA A 130 50.47 21.71 15.49
N ASP A 131 50.30 21.97 14.19
CA ASP A 131 50.11 23.33 13.65
C ASP A 131 48.65 23.83 13.79
N TRP A 132 47.73 22.96 14.20
CA TRP A 132 46.28 23.19 14.18
C TRP A 132 45.63 22.88 15.52
N GLY A 133 44.61 23.64 15.86
CA GLY A 133 43.78 23.43 17.05
C GLY A 133 42.33 23.20 16.65
N ALA A 134 41.64 22.31 17.37
CA ALA A 134 40.18 22.25 17.32
C ALA A 134 39.61 23.55 17.90
N THR A 135 38.53 24.06 17.31
CA THR A 135 37.91 25.32 17.73
C THR A 135 36.39 25.25 17.57
N GLY A 136 35.68 26.02 18.39
CA GLY A 136 34.22 25.99 18.45
C GLY A 136 33.66 24.86 19.33
N PRO A 137 32.33 24.75 19.40
CA PRO A 137 31.64 23.80 20.28
C PRO A 137 31.72 22.34 19.79
N THR A 138 32.10 22.12 18.53
CA THR A 138 32.20 20.78 17.95
C THR A 138 33.61 20.51 17.41
N PRO A 139 34.32 19.50 17.94
CA PRO A 139 35.64 19.14 17.44
C PRO A 139 35.54 18.62 15.99
N PRO A 140 36.63 18.74 15.21
CA PRO A 140 36.65 18.28 13.83
C PRO A 140 36.38 16.77 13.75
N GLY A 141 35.57 16.38 12.79
CA GLY A 141 35.19 14.99 12.58
C GLY A 141 34.56 14.77 11.21
N TYR A 142 34.17 13.54 10.93
CA TYR A 142 33.46 13.19 9.70
C TYR A 142 32.39 12.14 9.95
N PHE A 143 31.41 12.07 9.04
CA PHE A 143 30.52 10.92 8.90
C PHE A 143 30.44 10.49 7.45
N VAL A 144 30.14 9.20 7.24
CA VAL A 144 29.87 8.64 5.90
C VAL A 144 28.41 8.28 5.84
N ASP A 145 27.68 8.78 4.85
CA ASP A 145 26.30 8.36 4.63
C ASP A 145 26.22 6.99 3.94
N PRO A 146 25.06 6.32 3.97
CA PRO A 146 24.91 5.00 3.32
C PRO A 146 25.05 4.99 1.80
N ILE A 147 25.04 6.15 1.15
CA ILE A 147 25.29 6.27 -0.30
C ILE A 147 26.78 6.54 -0.62
N GLY A 148 27.65 6.58 0.41
CA GLY A 148 29.10 6.60 0.29
C GLY A 148 29.73 8.00 0.24
N PHE A 149 28.97 9.06 0.53
CA PHE A 149 29.54 10.39 0.69
C PHE A 149 30.03 10.60 2.12
N VAL A 150 31.24 11.13 2.20
CA VAL A 150 31.85 11.65 3.40
C VAL A 150 31.47 13.10 3.55
N HIS A 151 31.10 13.48 4.76
CA HIS A 151 30.76 14.84 5.14
C HIS A 151 31.63 15.23 6.33
N LEU A 152 32.41 16.28 6.17
CA LEU A 152 33.25 16.80 7.24
C LEU A 152 32.43 17.73 8.16
N HIS A 153 32.91 17.89 9.39
CA HIS A 153 32.27 18.66 10.43
C HIS A 153 33.30 19.31 11.35
N GLY A 154 32.89 20.38 12.03
CA GLY A 154 33.69 21.14 12.98
C GLY A 154 34.54 22.20 12.31
N ALA A 155 35.41 22.81 13.11
CA ALA A 155 36.30 23.87 12.66
C ALA A 155 37.71 23.68 13.22
N LEU A 156 38.67 24.29 12.52
CA LEU A 156 40.07 24.30 12.89
C LEU A 156 40.56 25.74 13.03
N ARG A 157 41.45 25.98 14.00
CA ARG A 157 42.22 27.22 14.12
C ARG A 157 43.67 26.94 13.79
N ARG A 158 44.28 27.80 12.98
CA ARG A 158 45.71 27.72 12.73
C ARG A 158 46.49 28.27 13.93
N ILE A 159 47.37 27.48 14.52
CA ILE A 159 48.16 27.86 15.71
C ILE A 159 49.51 28.39 15.29
N THR A 160 50.26 27.59 14.51
CA THR A 160 51.65 27.88 14.12
C THR A 160 51.87 27.50 12.67
N GLY A 161 52.90 28.08 12.04
CA GLY A 161 53.40 27.67 10.73
C GLY A 161 53.35 28.79 9.69
N THR A 162 54.46 28.96 8.99
CA THR A 162 54.69 30.10 8.07
C THR A 162 54.47 29.76 6.59
N GLY A 163 53.83 28.61 6.28
CA GLY A 163 53.69 28.11 4.90
C GLY A 163 52.25 27.80 4.48
N ASN A 164 51.95 27.91 3.19
CA ASN A 164 50.72 27.33 2.62
C ASN A 164 50.86 25.79 2.59
N GLY A 165 49.83 25.07 3.05
CA GLY A 165 49.77 23.61 2.91
C GLY A 165 50.35 22.82 4.08
N ALA A 166 50.15 23.28 5.32
CA ALA A 166 50.35 22.43 6.47
C ALA A 166 49.24 21.36 6.52
N ARG A 167 49.62 20.12 6.82
CA ARG A 167 48.69 19.04 7.10
C ARG A 167 47.88 19.41 8.32
N ALA A 168 46.56 19.34 8.23
CA ALA A 168 45.66 19.72 9.31
C ALA A 168 45.04 18.51 9.99
N LEU A 169 44.60 17.52 9.20
CA LEU A 169 43.95 16.30 9.70
C LEU A 169 44.43 15.08 8.90
N THR A 170 44.12 13.88 9.40
CA THR A 170 44.33 12.62 8.67
C THR A 170 43.10 11.75 8.85
N LEU A 171 42.47 11.38 7.74
CA LEU A 171 41.39 10.41 7.71
C LEU A 171 41.96 8.99 7.73
N LEU A 172 41.54 8.21 8.72
CA LEU A 172 41.95 6.81 8.87
C LEU A 172 41.08 5.84 8.06
N ALA A 173 39.93 6.30 7.57
CA ALA A 173 39.02 5.56 6.70
C ALA A 173 38.24 6.53 5.80
N ALA A 174 37.56 6.01 4.78
CA ALA A 174 36.77 6.80 3.82
C ALA A 174 37.59 7.85 3.04
N GLN A 175 38.79 7.47 2.63
CA GLN A 175 39.67 8.31 1.82
C GLN A 175 39.09 8.47 0.40
N PRO A 176 39.34 9.61 -0.28
CA PRO A 176 38.99 9.74 -1.69
C PRO A 176 39.92 8.87 -2.56
N GLY A 177 39.47 8.45 -3.75
CA GLY A 177 40.32 7.71 -4.71
C GLY A 177 41.31 8.63 -5.44
N ALA A 178 40.94 9.90 -5.61
CA ALA A 178 41.78 10.95 -6.19
C ALA A 178 41.85 12.20 -5.31
N VAL A 179 42.87 13.04 -5.54
CA VAL A 179 43.03 14.32 -4.82
C VAL A 179 41.79 15.19 -4.98
N LYS A 180 41.15 15.58 -3.87
CA LYS A 180 40.03 16.54 -3.86
C LYS A 180 40.54 17.91 -3.46
N ARG A 181 40.08 18.96 -4.15
CA ARG A 181 40.36 20.37 -3.84
C ARG A 181 39.03 21.08 -3.71
N LEU A 182 38.67 21.43 -2.49
CA LEU A 182 37.35 21.93 -2.14
C LEU A 182 37.48 23.31 -1.50
N PRO A 183 36.60 24.26 -1.84
CA PRO A 183 36.57 25.55 -1.15
C PRO A 183 36.09 25.33 0.29
N ALA A 184 36.63 26.13 1.21
CA ALA A 184 36.21 26.17 2.59
C ALA A 184 36.04 27.61 3.03
N TYR A 185 35.10 27.83 3.94
CA TYR A 185 34.92 29.13 4.58
C TYR A 185 35.99 29.32 5.65
N ALA A 186 36.58 30.51 5.70
CA ALA A 186 37.56 30.88 6.71
C ALA A 186 37.31 32.28 7.27
N GLU A 187 37.70 32.48 8.52
CA GLU A 187 37.65 33.78 9.19
C GLU A 187 39.04 34.19 9.61
N SER A 188 39.39 35.45 9.35
CA SER A 188 40.64 35.99 9.84
C SER A 188 40.61 36.15 11.35
N ASN A 189 41.77 36.10 11.98
CA ASN A 189 41.93 36.60 13.35
C ASN A 189 41.72 38.12 13.52
N THR A 190 41.53 38.86 12.42
CA THR A 190 41.12 40.26 12.42
C THR A 190 39.59 40.36 12.37
N PRO A 191 38.95 41.23 13.18
CA PRO A 191 37.49 41.35 13.21
C PRO A 191 36.87 41.50 11.81
N ASP A 192 35.77 40.78 11.57
CA ASP A 192 34.88 40.87 10.41
C ASP A 192 35.50 40.60 9.02
N ALA A 193 36.67 39.97 8.96
CA ALA A 193 37.31 39.60 7.70
C ALA A 193 37.04 38.13 7.32
N VAL A 194 36.05 37.91 6.45
CA VAL A 194 35.78 36.61 5.81
C VAL A 194 36.77 36.34 4.68
N LYS A 195 37.28 35.10 4.60
CA LYS A 195 38.21 34.63 3.57
C LYS A 195 37.73 33.31 2.96
N VAL A 196 38.25 33.01 1.77
CA VAL A 196 38.13 31.69 1.15
C VAL A 196 39.40 30.90 1.44
N ALA A 197 39.26 29.76 2.11
CA ALA A 197 40.31 28.78 2.25
C ALA A 197 40.14 27.65 1.22
N GLY A 198 41.22 26.91 1.00
CA GLY A 198 41.22 25.70 0.17
C GLY A 198 41.56 24.47 1.01
N VAL A 199 40.66 23.49 1.01
CA VAL A 199 40.90 22.17 1.61
C VAL A 199 41.32 21.21 0.50
N ARG A 200 42.49 20.61 0.67
CA ARG A 200 42.99 19.54 -0.21
C ARG A 200 43.00 18.24 0.58
N ILE A 201 42.34 17.21 0.05
CA ILE A 201 42.33 15.86 0.64
C ILE A 201 43.04 14.94 -0.33
N GLU A 202 44.10 14.30 0.13
CA GLU A 202 44.87 13.34 -0.66
C GLU A 202 44.30 11.92 -0.54
N PRO A 203 44.55 11.02 -1.51
CA PRO A 203 44.12 9.63 -1.42
C PRO A 203 44.70 8.87 -0.22
N SER A 204 45.80 9.37 0.35
CA SER A 204 46.37 8.90 1.62
C SER A 204 45.49 9.20 2.84
N GLY A 205 44.46 10.04 2.69
CA GLY A 205 43.65 10.57 3.79
C GLY A 205 44.22 11.83 4.44
N GLU A 206 45.38 12.30 3.99
CA GLU A 206 45.95 13.54 4.51
C GLU A 206 45.16 14.76 4.01
N LEU A 207 44.70 15.58 4.96
CA LEU A 207 43.95 16.80 4.69
C LEU A 207 44.84 18.00 4.95
N PHE A 208 44.95 18.88 3.95
CA PHE A 208 45.74 20.09 3.97
C PHE A 208 44.83 21.31 3.82
N VAL A 209 45.13 22.38 4.53
CA VAL A 209 44.39 23.63 4.44
C VAL A 209 45.31 24.74 3.95
N ASN A 210 44.81 25.55 3.02
CA ASN A 210 45.55 26.63 2.37
C ASN A 210 44.74 27.94 2.41
N GLY A 211 45.41 29.07 2.25
CA GLY A 211 44.73 30.37 2.20
C GLY A 211 44.39 30.97 3.57
N VAL A 212 45.04 30.49 4.63
CA VAL A 212 44.84 30.99 6.01
C VAL A 212 46.15 31.30 6.72
N GLY A 213 46.15 32.37 7.52
CA GLY A 213 47.27 32.78 8.37
C GLY A 213 47.17 32.23 9.80
N ASN A 214 48.18 32.52 10.62
CA ASN A 214 48.15 32.13 12.03
C ASN A 214 47.01 32.85 12.76
N GLY A 215 46.23 32.09 13.52
CA GLY A 215 45.04 32.54 14.23
C GLY A 215 43.74 32.46 13.43
N ASP A 216 43.81 32.28 12.11
CA ASP A 216 42.61 32.18 11.26
C ASP A 216 41.86 30.87 11.55
N LEU A 217 40.53 30.94 11.44
CA LEU A 217 39.61 29.82 11.58
C LEU A 217 39.23 29.27 10.20
N VAL A 218 39.05 27.96 10.10
CA VAL A 218 38.53 27.30 8.89
C VAL A 218 37.41 26.36 9.28
N SER A 219 36.26 26.57 8.68
CA SER A 219 35.11 25.68 8.83
C SER A 219 35.25 24.48 7.88
N LEU A 220 34.97 23.29 8.41
CA LEU A 220 34.84 22.07 7.61
C LEU A 220 33.38 21.76 7.26
N GLU A 221 32.43 22.55 7.77
CA GLU A 221 31.02 22.38 7.49
C GLU A 221 30.75 22.53 5.99
N GLY A 222 29.92 21.62 5.46
CA GLY A 222 29.53 21.62 4.05
C GLY A 222 30.58 21.06 3.08
N ILE A 223 31.75 20.63 3.58
CA ILE A 223 32.74 19.92 2.76
C ILE A 223 32.32 18.46 2.64
N THR A 224 32.00 18.04 1.41
CA THR A 224 31.58 16.68 1.11
C THR A 224 32.33 16.10 -0.09
N TYR A 225 32.56 14.79 -0.07
CA TYR A 225 33.17 14.06 -1.19
C TYR A 225 32.79 12.57 -1.13
N ARG A 226 32.92 11.84 -2.24
CA ARG A 226 32.65 10.39 -2.28
C ARG A 226 33.90 9.59 -1.91
N ALA A 227 33.76 8.64 -0.99
CA ALA A 227 34.86 7.76 -0.61
C ALA A 227 35.22 6.81 -1.77
N GLY A 228 36.52 6.64 -2.04
CA GLY A 228 37.02 5.73 -3.09
C GLY A 228 36.95 6.25 -4.54
N ASP A 229 36.42 7.46 -4.77
CA ASP A 229 36.30 8.09 -6.10
C ASP A 229 37.53 8.85 -6.59
#